data_AF-A0A853J9B6-F1
#
_entry.id   AF-A0A853J9B6-F1
#
_cell.length_a   1.000
_cell.length_b   1.000
_cell.length_c   1.000
_cell.angle_alpha   90.00
_cell.angle_beta   90.00
_cell.angle_gamma   90.00
#
_symmetry.space_group_name_H-M   'P 1'
#
loop_
_entity.id
_entity.type
_entity.pdbx_description
1 polymer ?
#
loop_
_entity_poly.entity_id
_entity_poly.type
_entity_poly.pdbx_seq_one_letter_code
_entity_poly.pdbx_strand_id
1 'polypeptide(L)'
;MTDIVLRDVDDILADRIRRVGDRRGWDMPQTLLHLLEQGLHVYEDEGAVRFDSDESDVLQQALEALREVPDDPGYSLIGRIRPPPGREDAGA
;
A
#
# COMPACT_ATOMS: atom_id res chain seq x y z
N MET A 1 12.90 -26.53 -2.99
CA MET A 1 13.35 -25.18 -3.40
C MET A 1 14.02 -25.37 -4.74
N THR A 2 13.38 -24.89 -5.80
CA THR A 2 13.87 -25.10 -7.17
C THR A 2 14.94 -24.07 -7.45
N ASP A 3 16.09 -24.48 -8.00
CA ASP A 3 17.09 -23.53 -8.45
C ASP A 3 16.58 -22.81 -9.70
N ILE A 4 16.51 -21.47 -9.63
CA ILE A 4 16.12 -20.63 -10.76
C ILE A 4 17.39 -20.16 -11.45
N VAL A 5 17.58 -20.57 -12.70
CA VAL A 5 18.69 -20.14 -13.54
C VAL A 5 18.15 -19.33 -14.70
N LEU A 6 18.52 -18.05 -14.78
CA LEU A 6 18.24 -17.23 -15.96
C LEU A 6 19.27 -17.53 -17.06
N ARG A 7 18.79 -18.03 -18.19
CA ARG A 7 19.59 -18.19 -19.42
C ARG A 7 19.19 -17.12 -20.41
N ASP A 8 20.16 -16.63 -21.18
CA ASP A 8 19.95 -15.70 -22.29
C ASP A 8 19.25 -14.38 -21.90
N VAL A 9 19.45 -13.94 -20.65
CA VAL A 9 18.98 -12.63 -20.18
C VAL A 9 19.94 -11.54 -20.67
N ASP A 10 19.40 -10.43 -21.17
CA ASP A 10 20.23 -9.29 -21.55
C ASP A 10 20.75 -8.52 -20.33
N ASP A 11 21.88 -7.82 -20.51
CA ASP A 11 22.56 -7.09 -19.42
C ASP A 11 21.67 -6.01 -18.79
N ILE A 12 20.79 -5.38 -19.57
CA ILE A 12 19.91 -4.31 -19.06
C ILE A 12 18.88 -4.91 -18.11
N LEU A 13 18.26 -6.03 -18.49
CA LEU A 13 17.31 -6.74 -17.65
C LEU A 13 17.99 -7.33 -16.41
N ALA A 14 19.17 -7.94 -16.55
CA ALA A 14 19.95 -8.45 -15.43
C ALA A 14 20.27 -7.35 -14.40
N ASP A 15 20.70 -6.19 -14.86
CA ASP A 15 20.98 -5.05 -13.99
C ASP A 15 19.71 -4.49 -13.33
N ARG A 16 18.58 -4.47 -14.04
CA ARG A 16 17.29 -4.08 -13.45
C ARG A 16 16.88 -5.01 -12.31
N ILE A 17 17.01 -6.33 -12.51
CA ILE A 17 16.72 -7.34 -11.50
C ILE A 17 17.64 -7.14 -10.29
N ARG A 18 18.95 -6.99 -10.51
CA ARG A 18 19.92 -6.76 -9.44
C ARG A 18 19.57 -5.52 -8.60
N ARG A 19 19.25 -4.39 -9.25
CA ARG A 19 18.83 -3.17 -8.54
C ARG A 19 17.57 -3.33 -7.71
N VAL A 20 16.66 -4.23 -8.08
CA VAL A 20 15.48 -4.55 -7.26
C VAL A 20 15.90 -5.30 -6.01
N GLY A 21 16.73 -6.34 -6.16
CA GLY A 21 17.27 -7.12 -5.06
C GLY A 21 18.04 -6.25 -4.06
N ASP A 22 18.98 -5.44 -4.56
CA ASP A 22 19.80 -4.53 -3.74
C ASP A 22 18.94 -3.56 -2.90
N ARG A 23 17.90 -2.98 -3.51
CA ARG A 23 17.00 -2.04 -2.82
C ARG A 23 16.18 -2.72 -1.73
N ARG A 24 15.85 -3.99 -1.90
CA ARG A 24 15.03 -4.78 -0.98
C ARG A 24 15.84 -5.60 0.01
N GLY A 25 17.16 -5.66 -0.15
CA GLY A 25 18.05 -6.52 0.64
C GLY A 25 17.83 -8.01 0.37
N TRP A 26 17.37 -8.36 -0.84
CA TRP A 26 17.12 -9.75 -1.24
C TRP A 26 18.32 -10.34 -1.97
N ASP A 27 18.56 -11.64 -1.76
CA ASP A 27 19.50 -12.37 -2.61
C ASP A 27 18.92 -12.61 -4.01
N MET A 28 19.76 -13.04 -4.96
CA MET A 28 19.32 -13.22 -6.35
C MET A 28 18.19 -14.26 -6.48
N PRO A 29 18.28 -15.47 -5.88
CA PRO A 29 17.17 -16.44 -5.92
C PRO A 29 15.86 -15.89 -5.37
N GLN A 30 15.88 -15.21 -4.22
CA GLN A 30 14.70 -14.58 -3.62
C GLN A 30 14.14 -13.48 -4.51
N THR A 31 15.00 -12.67 -5.11
CA THR A 31 14.61 -11.60 -6.04
C THR A 31 13.88 -12.18 -7.25
N LEU A 32 14.43 -13.23 -7.85
CA LEU A 32 13.82 -13.90 -9.00
C LEU A 32 12.48 -14.54 -8.65
N LEU A 33 12.40 -15.22 -7.52
CA LEU A 33 11.16 -15.83 -7.05
C LEU A 33 10.05 -14.78 -6.89
N HIS A 34 10.32 -13.69 -6.16
CA HIS A 34 9.32 -12.64 -5.96
C HIS A 34 8.94 -11.95 -7.26
N LEU A 35 9.90 -11.67 -8.15
CA LEU A 35 9.58 -11.05 -9.43
C LEU A 35 8.74 -11.94 -10.34
N LEU A 36 8.99 -13.25 -10.32
CA LEU A 36 8.20 -14.23 -11.08
C LEU A 36 6.79 -14.37 -10.49
N GLU A 37 6.65 -14.44 -9.17
CA GLU A 37 5.34 -14.47 -8.50
C GLU A 37 4.52 -13.21 -8.81
N GLN A 38 5.14 -12.03 -8.72
CA GLN A 38 4.46 -10.77 -9.05
C GLN A 38 4.10 -10.70 -10.54
N GLY A 39 4.99 -11.13 -11.43
CA GLY A 39 4.71 -11.18 -12.87
C GLY A 39 3.59 -12.16 -13.20
N LEU A 40 3.60 -13.35 -12.60
CA LEU A 40 2.57 -14.37 -12.76
C LEU A 40 1.23 -13.87 -12.23
N HIS A 41 1.22 -13.22 -11.07
CA HIS A 41 0.01 -12.59 -10.52
C HIS A 41 -0.60 -11.60 -11.52
N VAL A 42 0.19 -10.77 -12.22
CA VAL A 42 -0.35 -9.85 -13.25
C VAL A 42 -1.06 -10.56 -14.41
N TYR A 43 -0.67 -11.80 -14.74
CA TYR A 43 -1.25 -12.56 -15.85
C TYR A 43 -2.36 -13.54 -15.41
N GLU A 44 -2.26 -14.08 -14.20
CA GLU A 44 -3.31 -14.93 -13.59
C GLU A 44 -4.46 -14.09 -13.06
N ASP A 45 -4.16 -12.88 -12.61
CA ASP A 45 -5.16 -11.90 -12.22
C ASP A 45 -5.74 -11.27 -13.50
N GLU A 46 -6.64 -12.01 -14.16
CA GLU A 46 -7.69 -11.43 -15.01
C GLU A 46 -8.46 -10.29 -14.29
N GLY A 47 -8.27 -10.14 -12.97
CA GLY A 47 -8.88 -9.17 -12.09
C GLY A 47 -7.90 -8.26 -11.34
N ALA A 48 -6.88 -7.70 -12.02
CA ALA A 48 -6.38 -6.40 -11.56
C ALA A 48 -7.63 -5.57 -11.25
N VAL A 49 -7.77 -5.03 -10.02
CA VAL A 49 -8.87 -4.12 -9.65
C VAL A 49 -8.68 -2.82 -10.44
N ARG A 50 -8.93 -2.94 -11.74
CA ARG A 50 -9.30 -1.90 -12.65
C ARG A 50 -10.76 -1.74 -12.29
N PHE A 51 -11.05 -0.66 -11.59
CA PHE A 51 -12.42 -0.19 -11.63
C PHE A 51 -12.80 -0.10 -13.10
N ASP A 52 -13.93 -0.70 -13.46
CA ASP A 52 -14.51 -0.37 -14.75
C ASP A 52 -14.90 1.13 -14.76
N SER A 53 -15.39 1.62 -15.89
CA SER A 53 -15.77 3.04 -16.00
C SER A 53 -16.77 3.44 -14.91
N ASP A 54 -17.71 2.55 -14.60
CA ASP A 54 -18.85 2.85 -13.74
C ASP A 54 -18.40 2.84 -12.27
N GLU A 55 -17.58 1.87 -11.88
CA GLU A 55 -16.96 1.84 -10.55
C GLU A 55 -16.01 3.03 -10.33
N SER A 56 -15.28 3.44 -11.38
CA SER A 56 -14.40 4.61 -11.33
C SER A 56 -15.20 5.90 -11.12
N ASP A 57 -16.30 6.04 -11.84
CA ASP A 57 -17.20 7.20 -11.75
C ASP A 57 -17.87 7.27 -10.37
N VAL A 58 -18.31 6.13 -9.83
CA VAL A 58 -18.89 6.04 -8.48
C VAL A 58 -17.85 6.41 -7.41
N LEU A 59 -16.63 5.87 -7.52
CA LEU A 59 -15.56 6.20 -6.59
C LEU A 59 -15.19 7.69 -6.66
N GLN A 60 -15.17 8.27 -7.86
CA GLN A 60 -14.88 9.69 -8.05
C GLN A 60 -15.97 10.57 -7.42
N GLN A 61 -17.24 10.23 -7.62
CA GLN A 61 -18.36 10.93 -6.97
C GLN A 61 -18.29 10.84 -5.44
N ALA A 62 -17.94 9.67 -4.89
CA ALA A 62 -17.78 9.50 -3.45
C ALA A 62 -16.64 10.37 -2.88
N LEU A 63 -15.51 10.45 -3.59
CA LEU A 63 -14.39 11.30 -3.18
C LEU A 63 -14.72 12.80 -3.29
N GLU A 64 -15.47 13.21 -4.32
CA GLU A 64 -15.95 14.59 -4.45
C GLU A 64 -16.88 14.96 -3.30
N ALA A 65 -17.84 14.11 -2.96
CA ALA A 65 -18.73 14.32 -1.82
C ALA A 65 -17.95 14.42 -0.49
N LEU A 66 -16.89 13.62 -0.30
CA LEU A 66 -16.05 13.70 0.90
C LEU A 66 -15.25 15.01 0.99
N ARG A 67 -14.89 15.64 -0.13
CA ARG A 67 -14.18 16.94 -0.13
C ARG A 67 -15.08 18.12 0.26
N GLU A 68 -16.39 17.98 0.07
CA GLU A 68 -17.35 19.00 0.48
C GLU A 68 -17.59 19.00 1.99
N VAL A 69 -17.13 17.97 2.70
CA VAL A 69 -17.20 17.92 4.17
C VAL A 69 -16.35 19.06 4.72
N PRO A 70 -16.96 20.00 5.48
CA PRO A 70 -16.22 21.09 6.08
C PRO A 70 -15.15 20.58 7.03
N ASP A 71 -13.96 21.18 6.97
CA ASP A 71 -12.88 20.91 7.92
C ASP A 71 -13.21 21.60 9.26
N ASP A 72 -14.16 21.02 9.99
CA ASP A 72 -14.62 21.49 11.28
C ASP A 72 -13.78 20.85 12.40
N PRO A 73 -13.01 21.64 13.19
CA PRO A 73 -12.26 21.14 14.35
C PRO A 73 -13.13 20.37 15.35
N GLY A 74 -14.44 20.61 15.35
CA GLY A 74 -15.44 19.92 16.15
C GLY A 74 -15.47 18.41 15.93
N TYR A 75 -15.26 17.91 14.70
CA TYR A 75 -15.22 16.47 14.43
C TYR A 75 -14.06 15.77 15.15
N SER A 76 -12.91 16.43 15.25
CA SER A 76 -11.73 15.91 15.95
C SER A 76 -11.88 15.93 17.48
N LEU A 77 -12.93 16.61 17.99
CA LEU A 77 -13.27 16.72 19.41
C LEU A 77 -14.35 15.73 19.84
N ILE A 78 -15.08 15.11 18.90
CA ILE A 78 -16.05 14.05 19.22
C ILE A 78 -15.29 12.85 19.81
N GLY A 79 -15.55 12.55 21.09
CA GLY A 79 -14.87 11.50 21.85
C GLY A 79 -13.75 11.96 22.78
N ARG A 80 -13.34 13.23 22.73
CA ARG A 80 -12.44 13.80 23.75
C ARG A 80 -13.26 14.17 24.98
N ILE A 81 -13.44 13.21 25.87
CA ILE A 81 -14.05 13.43 27.20
C ILE A 81 -13.25 14.53 27.90
N ARG A 82 -13.90 15.68 28.18
CA ARG A 82 -13.35 16.67 29.11
C ARG A 82 -13.13 15.95 30.44
N PRO A 83 -11.90 15.81 30.95
CA PRO A 83 -11.72 15.23 32.28
C PRO A 83 -12.49 16.11 33.28
N PRO A 84 -13.25 15.53 34.22
CA PRO A 84 -14.04 16.30 35.16
C PRO A 84 -13.13 17.25 35.96
N PRO A 85 -13.54 18.51 36.20
CA PRO A 85 -12.76 19.42 37.01
C PRO A 85 -12.81 18.94 38.46
N GLY A 86 -11.68 18.51 39.01
CA GLY A 86 -11.58 18.16 40.43
C GLY A 86 -10.72 16.93 40.72
N ARG A 87 -9.42 17.03 40.45
CA ARG A 87 -8.39 16.30 41.20
C ARG A 87 -7.19 17.23 41.42
N GLU A 88 -7.46 18.32 42.11
CA GLU A 88 -6.46 19.02 42.90
C GLU A 88 -6.92 18.87 44.35
N ASP A 89 -5.98 18.57 45.23
CA ASP A 89 -6.07 18.52 46.69
C ASP A 89 -6.60 17.23 47.34
N ALA A 90 -5.67 16.31 47.62
CA ALA A 90 -5.57 15.68 48.94
C ALA A 90 -4.14 15.16 49.16
N GLY A 91 -3.23 16.08 49.47
CA GLY A 91 -2.08 15.77 50.31
C GLY A 91 -2.49 15.92 51.78
N ALA A 92 -2.38 14.83 52.54
CA ALA A 92 -2.09 14.75 53.98
C ALA A 92 -1.99 13.27 54.37
#